data_AF-W0EXC9-F1
#
_entry.id   AF-W0EXC9-F1
#
_cell.length_a   1.000
_cell.length_b   1.000
_cell.length_c   1.000
_cell.angle_alpha   90.00
_cell.angle_beta   90.00
_cell.angle_gamma   90.00
#
_symmetry.space_group_name_H-M   'P 1'
#
loop_
_entity.id
_entity.type
_entity.pdbx_description
1 polymer ?
#
loop_
_entity_poly.entity_id
_entity_poly.type
_entity_poly.pdbx_seq_one_letter_code
_entity_poly.pdbx_strand_id
1 'polypeptide(L)'
;MNDTKKFWNLFKRHRDKELSAAEKEKERALQTQLGKLARNGIAFDFDKGKVLPRQSKFGGRPTLPTSWQWPRYTNEYGEERLLPFLLQINCEELAPCDTDNLLPHEGMFYLFYDLADQPWLNSPGAQLLYTPTPAAELTPTEYPDGLADTQRLHEMGLKFSNYPSIPDWDDYNSLLGGDDNASNYTDWDIIEPQLESWGYPAVESDGRLLGYARLIQNGIAELCESRARGDKPESYSPESAREWILLLQLDSVDEAEVEVPFGDCGSLYFYIRQSDLKRRDFSHIQFEMQCY
;
A
#
# COMPACT_ATOMS: atom_id res chain seq x y z
N MET A 1 36.31 -8.64 9.42
CA MET A 1 35.50 -9.17 8.30
C MET A 1 35.80 -10.65 8.05
N ASN A 2 35.30 -11.58 8.89
CA ASN A 2 35.22 -13.01 8.51
C ASN A 2 34.30 -13.89 9.40
N ASP A 3 33.58 -13.33 10.39
CA ASP A 3 32.77 -14.14 11.32
C ASP A 3 31.31 -14.36 10.90
N THR A 4 30.73 -13.47 10.09
CA THR A 4 29.36 -13.64 9.59
C THR A 4 29.22 -14.84 8.64
N LYS A 5 30.26 -15.18 7.88
CA LYS A 5 30.27 -16.39 7.04
C LYS A 5 30.29 -17.69 7.85
N LYS A 6 30.83 -17.70 9.08
CA LYS A 6 30.78 -18.89 9.95
C LYS A 6 29.41 -19.07 10.60
N PHE A 7 28.75 -17.97 10.97
CA PHE A 7 27.40 -18.00 11.53
C PHE A 7 26.39 -18.57 10.53
N TRP A 8 26.38 -18.07 9.29
CA TRP A 8 25.51 -18.58 8.22
C TRP A 8 25.85 -20.01 7.77
N ASN A 9 27.12 -20.41 7.80
CA ASN A 9 27.52 -21.78 7.49
C ASN A 9 27.18 -22.78 8.60
N LEU A 10 27.00 -22.35 9.85
CA LEU A 10 26.49 -23.20 10.92
C LEU A 10 24.99 -23.50 10.73
N PHE A 11 24.21 -22.50 10.33
CA PHE A 11 22.79 -22.65 10.01
C PHE A 11 22.55 -23.47 8.73
N LYS A 12 23.33 -23.25 7.66
CA LYS A 12 23.23 -24.06 6.43
C LYS A 12 23.57 -25.54 6.64
N ARG A 13 24.47 -25.88 7.58
CA ARG A 13 24.85 -27.27 7.89
C ARG A 13 23.79 -28.06 8.68
N HIS A 14 22.71 -27.43 9.11
CA HIS A 14 21.63 -28.07 9.88
C HIS A 14 20.37 -28.39 9.08
N ARG A 15 20.35 -28.15 7.76
CA ARG A 15 19.16 -28.37 6.90
C ARG A 15 18.90 -29.82 6.50
N ASP A 16 19.83 -30.74 6.78
CA ASP A 16 19.68 -32.19 6.55
C ASP A 16 19.33 -32.98 7.83
N LYS A 17 19.04 -32.30 8.95
CA LYS A 17 18.49 -32.96 10.15
C LYS A 17 16.97 -32.90 10.08
N GLU A 18 16.32 -34.07 10.13
CA GLU A 18 14.88 -34.14 10.37
C GLU A 18 14.52 -33.32 11.61
N LEU A 19 13.58 -32.38 11.46
CA LEU A 19 13.04 -31.61 12.57
C LEU A 19 12.49 -32.57 13.65
N SER A 20 12.78 -32.26 14.91
CA SER A 20 12.20 -32.93 16.05
C SER A 20 10.67 -32.78 16.07
N ALA A 21 9.98 -33.64 16.82
CA ALA A 21 8.52 -33.55 16.95
C ALA A 21 8.06 -32.19 17.49
N ALA A 22 8.80 -31.62 18.46
CA ALA A 22 8.49 -30.31 19.03
C ALA A 22 8.69 -29.16 18.04
N GLU A 23 9.74 -29.21 17.21
CA GLU A 23 9.97 -28.21 16.16
C GLU A 23 8.86 -28.26 15.09
N LYS A 24 8.46 -29.47 14.67
CA LYS A 24 7.33 -29.65 13.74
C LYS A 24 6.00 -29.15 14.32
N GLU A 25 5.79 -29.33 15.62
CA GLU A 25 4.60 -28.81 16.32
C GLU A 25 4.62 -27.28 16.38
N LYS A 26 5.76 -26.67 16.70
CA LYS A 26 5.94 -25.22 16.68
C LYS A 26 5.68 -24.65 15.29
N GLU A 27 6.26 -25.25 14.26
CA GLU A 27 6.07 -24.83 12.86
C GLU A 27 4.59 -24.82 12.46
N ARG A 28 3.84 -25.89 12.79
CA ARG A 28 2.39 -25.96 12.55
C ARG A 28 1.59 -24.92 13.33
N ALA A 29 1.99 -24.61 14.57
CA ALA A 29 1.36 -23.58 15.37
C ALA A 29 1.56 -22.20 14.75
N LEU A 30 2.77 -21.90 14.28
CA LEU A 30 3.09 -20.64 13.60
C LEU A 30 2.36 -20.50 12.26
N GLN A 31 2.31 -21.57 11.45
CA GLN A 31 1.52 -21.58 10.22
C GLN A 31 0.04 -21.28 10.50
N THR A 32 -0.52 -21.90 11.55
CA THR A 32 -1.91 -21.67 11.96
C THR A 32 -2.12 -20.24 12.46
N GLN A 33 -1.14 -19.66 13.16
CA GLN A 33 -1.19 -18.27 13.63
C GLN A 33 -1.16 -17.29 12.47
N LEU A 34 -0.22 -17.46 11.53
CA LEU A 34 -0.11 -16.62 10.35
C LEU A 34 -1.37 -16.69 9.48
N GLY A 35 -1.95 -17.89 9.32
CA GLY A 35 -3.20 -18.07 8.60
C GLY A 35 -4.41 -17.34 9.19
N LYS A 36 -4.38 -16.98 10.48
CA LYS A 36 -5.42 -16.13 11.11
C LYS A 36 -5.19 -14.64 10.85
N LEU A 37 -3.98 -14.25 10.49
CA LEU A 37 -3.61 -12.87 10.12
C LEU A 37 -3.77 -12.64 8.62
N ALA A 38 -3.77 -13.71 7.81
CA ALA A 38 -3.95 -13.62 6.38
C ALA A 38 -5.27 -12.93 6.00
N ARG A 39 -5.19 -12.03 5.01
CA ARG A 39 -6.33 -11.26 4.47
C ARG A 39 -6.18 -11.07 2.97
N ASN A 40 -7.26 -10.70 2.29
CA ASN A 40 -7.22 -10.39 0.86
C ASN A 40 -6.32 -9.18 0.60
N GLY A 41 -5.30 -9.37 -0.25
CA GLY A 41 -4.57 -8.28 -0.90
C GLY A 41 -4.92 -8.24 -2.39
N ILE A 42 -4.89 -7.05 -2.97
CA ILE A 42 -5.10 -6.84 -4.39
C ILE A 42 -3.83 -6.21 -4.95
N ALA A 43 -3.12 -6.90 -5.83
CA ALA A 43 -1.99 -6.35 -6.56
C ALA A 43 -2.47 -5.76 -7.89
N PHE A 44 -1.77 -4.76 -8.39
CA PHE A 44 -1.91 -4.31 -9.76
C PHE A 44 -0.58 -4.08 -10.45
N ASP A 45 -0.59 -4.32 -11.76
CA ASP A 45 0.53 -4.07 -12.67
C ASP A 45 0.09 -3.20 -13.84
N PHE A 46 1.03 -2.47 -14.44
CA PHE A 46 0.78 -1.66 -15.62
C PHE A 46 0.53 -2.52 -16.87
N ASP A 47 -0.52 -2.17 -17.60
CA ASP A 47 -0.89 -2.79 -18.87
C ASP A 47 -0.70 -1.80 -20.01
N LYS A 48 0.22 -2.11 -20.92
CA LYS A 48 0.52 -1.29 -22.12
C LYS A 48 -0.52 -1.43 -23.23
N GLY A 49 -1.66 -2.05 -22.92
CA GLY A 49 -2.81 -2.19 -23.81
C GLY A 49 -3.52 -0.86 -24.07
N LYS A 50 -4.48 -0.88 -24.99
CA LYS A 50 -5.35 0.29 -25.23
C LYS A 50 -6.23 0.52 -24.01
N VAL A 51 -6.11 1.70 -23.40
CA VAL A 51 -6.90 2.12 -22.24
C VAL A 51 -8.18 2.82 -22.69
N LEU A 52 -9.32 2.43 -22.12
CA LEU A 52 -10.57 3.17 -22.28
C LEU A 52 -10.68 4.23 -21.17
N PRO A 53 -11.34 5.38 -21.41
CA PRO A 53 -11.27 6.51 -20.49
C PRO A 53 -11.64 6.22 -19.02
N ARG A 54 -12.61 5.34 -18.80
CA ARG A 54 -13.20 5.03 -17.48
C ARG A 54 -12.62 3.76 -16.85
N GLN A 55 -11.61 3.16 -17.47
CA GLN A 55 -10.91 2.02 -16.89
C GLN A 55 -9.92 2.48 -15.83
N SER A 56 -9.47 1.55 -15.00
CA SER A 56 -8.35 1.81 -14.12
C SER A 56 -7.07 2.03 -14.92
N LYS A 57 -6.31 3.06 -14.55
CA LYS A 57 -5.12 3.49 -15.30
C LYS A 57 -4.17 4.32 -14.46
N PHE A 58 -2.91 4.30 -14.87
CA PHE A 58 -1.89 5.25 -14.49
C PHE A 58 -1.73 6.32 -15.56
N GLY A 59 -1.52 7.56 -15.12
CA GLY A 59 -1.28 8.71 -15.99
C GLY A 59 -2.37 8.96 -17.04
N GLY A 60 -2.06 9.79 -18.03
CA GLY A 60 -3.05 10.24 -18.99
C GLY A 60 -4.09 11.19 -18.40
N ARG A 61 -5.26 11.27 -19.04
CA ARG A 61 -6.33 12.20 -18.64
C ARG A 61 -7.36 11.48 -17.79
N PRO A 62 -7.64 11.91 -16.55
CA PRO A 62 -8.66 11.27 -15.74
C PRO A 62 -10.06 11.49 -16.33
N THR A 63 -11.00 10.63 -15.96
CA THR A 63 -12.43 10.90 -16.10
C THR A 63 -12.97 11.35 -14.76
N LEU A 64 -13.32 12.63 -14.63
CA LEU A 64 -13.79 13.22 -13.37
C LEU A 64 -15.29 13.54 -13.43
N PRO A 65 -15.96 13.69 -12.26
CA PRO A 65 -17.26 14.34 -12.20
C PRO A 65 -17.18 15.76 -12.78
N THR A 66 -18.19 16.18 -13.54
CA THR A 66 -18.18 17.49 -14.24
C THR A 66 -18.08 18.69 -13.30
N SER A 67 -18.49 18.56 -12.04
CA SER A 67 -18.43 19.60 -11.02
C SER A 67 -17.11 19.65 -10.25
N TRP A 68 -16.20 18.68 -10.47
CA TRP A 68 -14.94 18.64 -9.74
C TRP A 68 -13.98 19.72 -10.22
N GLN A 69 -13.32 20.34 -9.26
CA GLN A 69 -12.17 21.19 -9.53
C GLN A 69 -10.92 20.31 -9.52
N TRP A 70 -9.98 20.62 -10.41
CA TRP A 70 -8.69 19.93 -10.43
C TRP A 70 -7.98 20.10 -9.07
N PRO A 71 -7.49 19.01 -8.44
CA PRO A 71 -6.82 19.07 -7.15
C PRO A 71 -5.61 20.02 -7.17
N ARG A 72 -5.55 20.85 -6.13
CA ARG A 72 -4.49 21.84 -5.93
C ARG A 72 -4.30 22.07 -4.45
N TYR A 73 -3.16 22.65 -4.10
CA TYR A 73 -2.89 23.10 -2.74
C TYR A 73 -1.94 24.29 -2.73
N THR A 74 -1.82 24.94 -1.57
CA THR A 74 -0.80 25.95 -1.34
C THR A 74 0.32 25.32 -0.53
N ASN A 75 1.55 25.32 -1.06
CA ASN A 75 2.71 24.77 -0.35
C ASN A 75 3.16 25.69 0.80
N GLU A 76 4.17 25.25 1.55
CA GLU A 76 4.71 26.00 2.70
C GLU A 76 5.29 27.39 2.34
N TYR A 77 5.64 27.59 1.06
CA TYR A 77 6.14 28.86 0.53
C TYR A 77 5.02 29.80 0.07
N GLY A 78 3.75 29.40 0.19
CA GLY A 78 2.61 30.21 -0.23
C GLY A 78 2.28 30.12 -1.72
N GLU A 79 2.87 29.16 -2.44
CA GLU A 79 2.66 28.98 -3.89
C GLU A 79 1.48 28.04 -4.15
N GLU A 80 0.55 28.42 -5.04
CA GLU A 80 -0.52 27.52 -5.48
C GLU A 80 0.06 26.49 -6.48
N ARG A 81 -0.13 25.21 -6.19
CA ARG A 81 0.35 24.08 -6.98
C ARG A 81 -0.83 23.26 -7.50
N LEU A 82 -0.90 23.07 -8.82
CA LEU A 82 -1.79 22.09 -9.44
C LEU A 82 -1.16 20.71 -9.27
N LEU A 83 -1.94 19.74 -8.79
CA LEU A 83 -1.40 18.41 -8.55
C LEU A 83 -1.38 17.59 -9.84
N PRO A 84 -0.24 16.96 -10.18
CA PRO A 84 -0.17 15.91 -11.19
C PRO A 84 -1.17 14.79 -10.89
N PHE A 85 -1.81 14.27 -11.94
CA PHE A 85 -2.65 13.09 -11.87
C PHE A 85 -1.80 11.83 -12.06
N LEU A 86 -1.88 10.89 -11.12
CA LEU A 86 -1.10 9.64 -11.14
C LEU A 86 -1.97 8.43 -11.46
N LEU A 87 -3.10 8.26 -10.78
CA LEU A 87 -3.84 7.00 -10.81
C LEU A 87 -5.34 7.24 -10.81
N GLN A 88 -6.08 6.45 -11.59
CA GLN A 88 -7.53 6.31 -11.52
C GLN A 88 -7.84 4.83 -11.35
N ILE A 89 -8.71 4.48 -10.39
CA ILE A 89 -9.10 3.08 -10.16
C ILE A 89 -10.62 2.97 -10.14
N ASN A 90 -11.16 2.19 -11.07
CA ASN A 90 -12.57 1.88 -11.16
C ASN A 90 -12.91 0.78 -10.14
N CYS A 91 -13.79 1.10 -9.20
CA CYS A 91 -14.18 0.20 -8.13
C CYS A 91 -14.89 -1.07 -8.65
N GLU A 92 -15.53 -1.00 -9.82
CA GLU A 92 -16.14 -2.19 -10.47
C GLU A 92 -15.09 -3.21 -10.91
N GLU A 93 -13.87 -2.77 -11.23
CA GLU A 93 -12.76 -3.64 -11.65
C GLU A 93 -12.07 -4.32 -10.45
N LEU A 94 -12.20 -3.74 -9.25
CA LEU A 94 -11.69 -4.31 -8.00
C LEU A 94 -12.62 -5.38 -7.42
N ALA A 95 -13.93 -5.27 -7.64
CA ALA A 95 -14.94 -6.14 -7.03
C ALA A 95 -14.70 -7.65 -7.20
N PRO A 96 -14.17 -8.16 -8.35
CA PRO A 96 -13.82 -9.57 -8.48
C PRO A 96 -12.60 -10.01 -7.65
N CYS A 97 -11.73 -9.06 -7.28
CA CYS A 97 -10.49 -9.31 -6.54
C CYS A 97 -10.67 -9.14 -5.02
N ASP A 98 -11.60 -8.26 -4.59
CA ASP A 98 -11.89 -7.99 -3.18
C ASP A 98 -12.74 -9.08 -2.54
N THR A 99 -12.11 -10.19 -2.13
CA THR A 99 -12.83 -11.31 -1.52
C THR A 99 -13.32 -11.03 -0.10
N ASP A 100 -12.77 -10.00 0.55
CA ASP A 100 -13.16 -9.59 1.90
C ASP A 100 -14.30 -8.55 1.88
N ASN A 101 -14.66 -8.05 0.69
CA ASN A 101 -15.76 -7.12 0.43
C ASN A 101 -15.64 -5.86 1.30
N LEU A 102 -14.46 -5.24 1.28
CA LEU A 102 -14.12 -4.05 2.05
C LEU A 102 -14.25 -2.76 1.23
N LEU A 103 -13.98 -2.81 -0.07
CA LEU A 103 -13.96 -1.66 -0.95
C LEU A 103 -15.35 -1.33 -1.50
N PRO A 104 -15.59 -0.09 -1.96
CA PRO A 104 -16.72 0.19 -2.82
C PRO A 104 -16.65 -0.69 -4.09
N HIS A 105 -17.80 -1.13 -4.60
CA HIS A 105 -17.91 -1.88 -5.87
C HIS A 105 -18.43 -1.01 -7.03
N GLU A 106 -18.63 0.28 -6.77
CA GLU A 106 -19.03 1.30 -7.72
C GLU A 106 -18.29 2.59 -7.36
N GLY A 107 -18.13 3.48 -8.34
CA GLY A 107 -17.38 4.72 -8.17
C GLY A 107 -15.92 4.60 -8.59
N MET A 108 -15.14 5.63 -8.26
CA MET A 108 -13.78 5.81 -8.77
C MET A 108 -12.89 6.40 -7.70
N PHE A 109 -11.69 5.82 -7.52
CA PHE A 109 -10.59 6.43 -6.79
C PHE A 109 -9.67 7.20 -7.74
N TYR A 110 -9.05 8.27 -7.23
CA TYR A 110 -8.04 9.03 -7.93
C TYR A 110 -6.87 9.36 -7.02
N LEU A 111 -5.64 9.21 -7.51
CA LEU A 111 -4.43 9.67 -6.85
C LEU A 111 -3.86 10.88 -7.58
N PHE A 112 -3.68 11.95 -6.81
CA PHE A 112 -2.96 13.15 -7.22
C PHE A 112 -1.80 13.38 -6.26
N TYR A 113 -0.62 13.70 -6.78
CA TYR A 113 0.59 13.80 -5.97
C TYR A 113 1.57 14.82 -6.53
N ASP A 114 2.13 15.67 -5.67
CA ASP A 114 3.12 16.66 -6.04
C ASP A 114 4.47 16.03 -6.36
N LEU A 115 4.77 15.90 -7.66
CA LEU A 115 6.02 15.37 -8.17
C LEU A 115 7.22 16.32 -8.04
N ALA A 116 6.97 17.61 -7.75
CA ALA A 116 8.03 18.59 -7.58
C ALA A 116 8.51 18.63 -6.12
N ASP A 117 7.57 18.82 -5.19
CA ASP A 117 7.89 18.95 -3.76
C ASP A 117 8.03 17.56 -3.08
N GLN A 118 7.45 16.51 -3.67
CA GLN A 118 7.47 15.12 -3.18
C GLN A 118 7.29 15.00 -1.67
N PRO A 119 6.13 15.41 -1.13
CA PRO A 119 5.92 15.41 0.30
C PRO A 119 5.94 14.01 0.90
N TRP A 120 6.45 13.91 2.13
CA TRP A 120 6.66 12.61 2.79
C TRP A 120 5.51 12.19 3.70
N LEU A 121 4.76 13.14 4.25
CA LEU A 121 3.84 12.83 5.34
C LEU A 121 2.63 13.77 5.36
N ASN A 122 1.42 13.20 5.24
CA ASN A 122 0.12 13.87 5.41
C ASN A 122 0.02 15.29 4.80
N SER A 123 0.74 15.54 3.71
CA SER A 123 0.74 16.83 3.03
C SER A 123 -0.53 16.98 2.19
N PRO A 124 -1.11 18.18 2.09
CA PRO A 124 -2.13 18.48 1.09
C PRO A 124 -1.67 18.23 -0.36
N GLY A 125 -0.36 18.09 -0.58
CA GLY A 125 0.26 17.72 -1.85
C GLY A 125 0.11 16.24 -2.24
N ALA A 126 -0.48 15.40 -1.38
CA ALA A 126 -0.80 14.01 -1.67
C ALA A 126 -2.30 13.76 -1.41
N GLN A 127 -3.07 13.48 -2.45
CA GLN A 127 -4.53 13.36 -2.36
C GLN A 127 -5.02 12.08 -3.02
N LEU A 128 -5.49 11.14 -2.19
CA LEU A 128 -6.29 10.00 -2.62
C LEU A 128 -7.76 10.33 -2.43
N LEU A 129 -8.47 10.50 -3.54
CA LEU A 129 -9.86 10.96 -3.58
C LEU A 129 -10.79 9.85 -4.05
N TYR A 130 -12.02 9.84 -3.57
CA TYR A 130 -13.06 8.91 -3.99
C TYR A 130 -14.31 9.68 -4.43
N THR A 131 -14.96 9.19 -5.48
CA THR A 131 -16.32 9.61 -5.85
C THR A 131 -17.25 8.41 -5.98
N PRO A 132 -18.46 8.45 -5.40
CA PRO A 132 -19.49 7.44 -5.64
C PRO A 132 -20.23 7.66 -6.97
N THR A 133 -19.90 8.72 -7.74
CA THR A 133 -20.51 8.96 -9.05
C THR A 133 -20.28 7.75 -9.96
N PRO A 134 -21.34 7.17 -10.55
CA PRO A 134 -21.21 6.03 -11.45
C PRO A 134 -20.24 6.31 -12.59
N ALA A 135 -19.46 5.30 -12.99
CA ALA A 135 -18.47 5.46 -14.08
C ALA A 135 -19.13 6.01 -15.36
N ALA A 136 -20.39 5.64 -15.63
CA ALA A 136 -21.23 6.11 -16.73
C ALA A 136 -21.46 7.64 -16.78
N GLU A 137 -21.33 8.34 -15.66
CA GLU A 137 -21.55 9.78 -15.54
C GLU A 137 -20.25 10.60 -15.52
N LEU A 138 -19.09 9.93 -15.45
CA LEU A 138 -17.78 10.58 -15.48
C LEU A 138 -17.41 11.00 -16.91
N THR A 139 -16.74 12.14 -17.02
CA THR A 139 -16.32 12.70 -18.32
C THR A 139 -14.82 12.86 -18.37
N PRO A 140 -14.15 12.51 -19.49
CA PRO A 140 -12.73 12.80 -19.67
C PRO A 140 -12.46 14.28 -19.42
N THR A 141 -11.46 14.57 -18.60
CA THR A 141 -11.09 15.93 -18.21
C THR A 141 -9.73 16.27 -18.79
N GLU A 142 -9.66 17.38 -19.53
CA GLU A 142 -8.40 17.92 -20.02
C GLU A 142 -7.54 18.44 -18.86
N TYR A 143 -6.22 18.43 -19.05
CA TYR A 143 -5.32 19.03 -18.07
C TYR A 143 -5.62 20.52 -17.90
N PRO A 144 -5.56 21.05 -16.66
CA PRO A 144 -5.72 22.47 -16.43
C PRO A 144 -4.58 23.26 -17.05
N ASP A 145 -4.88 24.50 -17.45
CA ASP A 145 -3.87 25.47 -17.85
C ASP A 145 -2.85 25.65 -16.71
N GLY A 146 -1.55 25.58 -17.04
CA GLY A 146 -0.46 25.72 -16.08
C GLY A 146 0.11 24.43 -15.51
N LEU A 147 -0.53 23.26 -15.71
CA LEU A 147 0.12 21.98 -15.39
C LEU A 147 1.23 21.69 -16.40
N ALA A 148 2.48 21.58 -15.93
CA ALA A 148 3.66 21.40 -16.78
C ALA A 148 3.60 20.10 -17.58
N ASP A 149 4.17 20.09 -18.80
CA ASP A 149 4.18 18.89 -19.64
C ASP A 149 4.93 17.71 -18.99
N THR A 150 5.98 18.00 -18.21
CA THR A 150 6.74 17.00 -17.44
C THR A 150 5.92 16.35 -16.30
N GLN A 151 4.78 16.94 -15.95
CA GLN A 151 3.84 16.45 -14.94
C GLN A 151 2.61 15.76 -15.56
N ARG A 152 2.58 15.60 -16.89
CA ARG A 152 1.54 14.89 -17.64
C ARG A 152 2.05 13.49 -17.96
N LEU A 153 1.77 12.56 -17.06
CA LEU A 153 2.32 11.22 -17.10
C LEU A 153 1.75 10.38 -18.26
N HIS A 154 2.54 9.44 -18.77
CA HIS A 154 2.12 8.51 -19.82
C HIS A 154 0.94 7.66 -19.38
N GLU A 155 -0.02 7.39 -20.28
CA GLU A 155 -1.22 6.61 -19.97
C GLU A 155 -0.95 5.10 -20.11
N MET A 156 -1.20 4.35 -19.04
CA MET A 156 -1.11 2.88 -19.00
C MET A 156 -2.32 2.31 -18.26
N GLY A 157 -2.87 1.19 -18.73
CA GLY A 157 -3.97 0.52 -18.03
C GLY A 157 -3.47 -0.16 -16.75
N LEU A 158 -4.38 -0.61 -15.89
CA LEU A 158 -4.05 -1.47 -14.75
C LEU A 158 -4.67 -2.85 -14.92
N LYS A 159 -3.97 -3.88 -14.46
CA LYS A 159 -4.48 -5.25 -14.33
C LYS A 159 -4.44 -5.66 -12.87
N PHE A 160 -5.57 -6.13 -12.35
CA PHE A 160 -5.68 -6.55 -10.95
C PHE A 160 -5.60 -8.06 -10.79
N SER A 161 -5.00 -8.50 -9.69
CA SER A 161 -5.07 -9.87 -9.19
C SER A 161 -5.18 -9.85 -7.68
N ASN A 162 -5.86 -10.85 -7.11
CA ASN A 162 -5.91 -11.01 -5.66
C ASN A 162 -4.91 -12.07 -5.18
N TYR A 163 -4.45 -11.92 -3.94
CA TYR A 163 -3.50 -12.84 -3.31
C TYR A 163 -3.73 -12.91 -1.78
N PRO A 164 -3.33 -14.01 -1.12
CA PRO A 164 -3.35 -14.08 0.33
C PRO A 164 -2.21 -13.23 0.91
N SER A 165 -2.54 -12.07 1.47
CA SER A 165 -1.56 -11.17 2.08
C SER A 165 -1.35 -11.53 3.55
N ILE A 166 -0.08 -11.61 3.96
CA ILE A 166 0.36 -11.79 5.34
C ILE A 166 1.17 -10.57 5.80
N PRO A 167 1.26 -10.29 7.11
CA PRO A 167 2.10 -9.19 7.60
C PRO A 167 3.58 -9.44 7.29
N ASP A 168 4.34 -8.38 7.08
CA ASP A 168 5.79 -8.44 7.19
C ASP A 168 6.23 -8.48 8.66
N TRP A 169 7.53 -8.40 8.91
CA TRP A 169 8.09 -8.45 10.26
C TRP A 169 7.52 -7.34 11.17
N ASP A 170 7.52 -6.09 10.72
CA ASP A 170 7.10 -4.95 11.54
C ASP A 170 5.62 -5.04 11.92
N ASP A 171 4.76 -5.33 10.92
CA ASP A 171 3.33 -5.52 11.17
C ASP A 171 3.08 -6.80 12.01
N TYR A 172 3.84 -7.88 11.80
CA TYR A 172 3.72 -9.12 12.58
C TYR A 172 4.08 -8.89 14.04
N ASN A 173 5.20 -8.21 14.29
CA ASN A 173 5.66 -7.89 15.63
C ASN A 173 4.61 -7.03 16.35
N SER A 174 4.13 -5.97 15.72
CA SER A 174 3.05 -5.11 16.25
C SER A 174 1.77 -5.90 16.57
N LEU A 175 1.34 -6.76 15.64
CA LEU A 175 0.14 -7.59 15.79
C LEU A 175 0.22 -8.61 16.93
N LEU A 176 1.42 -8.94 17.40
CA LEU A 176 1.63 -9.88 18.51
C LEU A 176 2.10 -9.22 19.80
N GLY A 177 1.96 -7.89 19.90
CA GLY A 177 2.25 -7.14 21.13
C GLY A 177 3.61 -6.42 21.14
N GLY A 178 4.33 -6.39 20.01
CA GLY A 178 5.56 -5.63 19.84
C GLY A 178 6.72 -6.12 20.69
N ASP A 179 7.59 -5.18 21.11
CA ASP A 179 8.80 -5.41 21.91
C ASP A 179 8.55 -6.07 23.28
N ASP A 180 7.30 -6.09 23.75
CA ASP A 180 6.89 -6.82 24.95
C ASP A 180 6.87 -8.35 24.74
N ASN A 181 7.03 -8.82 23.50
CA ASN A 181 7.00 -10.24 23.14
C ASN A 181 8.32 -10.74 22.54
N ALA A 182 9.28 -11.03 23.41
CA ALA A 182 10.64 -11.46 23.05
C ALA A 182 10.72 -12.70 22.15
N SER A 183 9.65 -13.52 22.03
CA SER A 183 9.65 -14.68 21.14
C SER A 183 9.37 -14.35 19.67
N ASN A 184 8.86 -13.15 19.35
CA ASN A 184 8.46 -12.78 17.99
C ASN A 184 9.61 -12.95 16.98
N TYR A 185 10.82 -12.49 17.32
CA TYR A 185 12.00 -12.66 16.47
C TYR A 185 12.30 -14.13 16.17
N THR A 186 12.27 -14.98 17.21
CA THR A 186 12.55 -16.42 17.05
C THR A 186 11.44 -17.16 16.31
N ASP A 187 10.24 -16.60 16.28
CA ASP A 187 9.12 -17.14 15.51
C ASP A 187 9.22 -16.69 14.06
N TRP A 188 9.58 -15.43 13.81
CA TRP A 188 9.78 -14.91 12.46
C TRP A 188 10.93 -15.61 11.72
N ASP A 189 12.03 -15.94 12.40
CA ASP A 189 13.13 -16.75 11.87
C ASP A 189 12.67 -18.13 11.35
N ILE A 190 11.54 -18.64 11.86
CA ILE A 190 10.91 -19.89 11.41
C ILE A 190 9.91 -19.61 10.28
N ILE A 191 9.15 -18.51 10.38
CA ILE A 191 8.09 -18.14 9.42
C ILE A 191 8.68 -17.74 8.07
N GLU A 192 9.59 -16.77 8.04
CA GLU A 192 10.08 -16.14 6.81
C GLU A 192 10.56 -17.17 5.76
N PRO A 193 11.38 -18.19 6.10
CA PRO A 193 11.83 -19.17 5.14
C PRO A 193 10.74 -20.13 4.64
N GLN A 194 9.56 -20.15 5.29
CA GLN A 194 8.45 -21.07 5.00
C GLN A 194 7.27 -20.40 4.31
N LEU A 195 7.25 -19.07 4.18
CA LEU A 195 6.11 -18.33 3.61
C LEU A 195 5.63 -18.92 2.27
N GLU A 196 6.56 -19.14 1.33
CA GLU A 196 6.23 -19.73 0.03
C GLU A 196 5.66 -21.16 0.16
N SER A 197 6.26 -22.00 1.01
CA SER A 197 5.80 -23.39 1.22
C SER A 197 4.43 -23.46 1.90
N TRP A 198 4.09 -22.44 2.69
CA TRP A 198 2.81 -22.28 3.35
C TRP A 198 1.74 -21.60 2.49
N GLY A 199 2.06 -21.26 1.23
CA GLY A 199 1.11 -20.68 0.29
C GLY A 199 1.02 -19.15 0.32
N TYR A 200 2.05 -18.48 0.85
CA TYR A 200 2.19 -17.03 0.89
C TYR A 200 3.44 -16.60 0.08
N PRO A 201 3.42 -16.75 -1.26
CA PRO A 201 4.53 -16.32 -2.08
C PRO A 201 4.72 -14.81 -2.02
N ALA A 202 5.96 -14.34 -2.19
CA ALA A 202 6.22 -12.93 -2.39
C ALA A 202 5.52 -12.46 -3.68
N VAL A 203 4.80 -11.34 -3.58
CA VAL A 203 4.12 -10.70 -4.71
C VAL A 203 4.86 -9.41 -5.04
N GLU A 204 5.53 -9.42 -6.17
CA GLU A 204 6.07 -8.23 -6.82
C GLU A 204 4.97 -7.64 -7.70
N SER A 205 4.79 -6.32 -7.62
CA SER A 205 3.74 -5.59 -8.33
C SER A 205 4.07 -4.10 -8.38
N ASP A 206 3.51 -3.37 -9.34
CA ASP A 206 3.66 -1.91 -9.42
C ASP A 206 2.91 -1.15 -8.32
N GLY A 207 1.88 -1.79 -7.74
CA GLY A 207 1.21 -1.30 -6.56
C GLY A 207 0.17 -2.28 -6.04
N ARG A 208 -0.51 -1.90 -4.96
CA ARG A 208 -1.43 -2.79 -4.25
C ARG A 208 -2.51 -2.03 -3.47
N LEU A 209 -3.61 -2.71 -3.18
CA LEU A 209 -4.70 -2.27 -2.31
C LEU A 209 -5.02 -3.34 -1.29
N LEU A 210 -5.53 -2.93 -0.12
CA LEU A 210 -5.82 -3.83 1.00
C LEU A 210 -4.60 -4.69 1.39
N GLY A 211 -4.83 -5.82 2.05
CA GLY A 211 -3.75 -6.67 2.52
C GLY A 211 -2.84 -6.00 3.56
N TYR A 212 -1.56 -6.31 3.47
CA TYR A 212 -0.48 -5.68 4.20
C TYR A 212 0.42 -4.92 3.22
N ALA A 213 0.94 -3.78 3.67
CA ALA A 213 1.92 -3.04 2.88
C ALA A 213 3.21 -3.84 2.75
N ARG A 214 3.94 -3.61 1.67
CA ARG A 214 5.34 -3.99 1.60
C ARG A 214 6.14 -2.80 2.09
N LEU A 215 6.47 -2.80 3.39
CA LEU A 215 7.17 -1.69 4.02
C LEU A 215 8.62 -1.63 3.56
N ILE A 216 9.15 -0.41 3.46
CA ILE A 216 10.57 -0.15 3.21
C ILE A 216 11.29 0.20 4.52
N GLN A 217 10.59 0.92 5.40
CA GLN A 217 11.09 1.36 6.69
C GLN A 217 10.30 0.65 7.81
N ASN A 218 9.69 1.40 8.73
CA ASN A 218 8.95 0.86 9.86
C ASN A 218 7.44 0.72 9.58
N GLY A 219 6.74 0.02 10.48
CA GLY A 219 5.27 -0.09 10.50
C GLY A 219 4.56 1.27 10.43
N ILE A 220 3.61 1.40 9.50
CA ILE A 220 2.86 2.65 9.27
C ILE A 220 1.57 2.72 10.10
N ALA A 221 0.95 1.57 10.41
CA ALA A 221 -0.34 1.54 11.11
C ALA A 221 -0.31 2.19 12.50
N GLU A 222 0.76 1.92 13.27
CA GLU A 222 0.98 2.56 14.58
C GLU A 222 1.23 4.06 14.47
N LEU A 223 2.02 4.47 13.46
CA LEU A 223 2.25 5.89 13.18
C LEU A 223 0.96 6.62 12.81
N CYS A 224 0.10 5.97 12.02
CA CYS A 224 -1.21 6.52 11.71
C CYS A 224 -2.05 6.72 12.98
N GLU A 225 -2.10 5.74 13.86
CA GLU A 225 -2.85 5.87 15.10
C GLU A 225 -2.29 6.94 16.05
N SER A 226 -0.95 7.03 16.17
CA SER A 226 -0.28 8.10 16.90
C SER A 226 -0.71 9.48 16.38
N ARG A 227 -0.61 9.70 15.06
CA ARG A 227 -0.93 10.98 14.41
C ARG A 227 -2.40 11.35 14.56
N ALA A 228 -3.30 10.39 14.41
CA ALA A 228 -4.74 10.60 14.59
C ALA A 228 -5.10 11.05 16.01
N ARG A 229 -4.22 10.80 16.99
CA ARG A 229 -4.36 11.25 18.39
C ARG A 229 -3.51 12.47 18.73
N GLY A 230 -2.87 13.08 17.74
CA GLY A 230 -2.01 14.25 17.90
C GLY A 230 -0.63 13.92 18.48
N ASP A 231 -0.04 12.80 18.04
CA ASP A 231 1.33 12.35 18.35
C ASP A 231 1.63 12.24 19.84
N LYS A 232 0.71 11.56 20.55
CA LYS A 232 0.84 11.23 21.97
C LYS A 232 1.05 9.73 22.12
N PRO A 233 2.29 9.23 22.31
CA PRO A 233 2.60 7.81 22.30
C PRO A 233 1.80 6.99 23.32
N GLU A 234 1.62 7.51 24.54
CA GLU A 234 0.79 6.92 25.60
C GLU A 234 -0.72 6.86 25.32
N SER A 235 -1.19 7.36 24.17
CA SER A 235 -2.63 7.50 23.91
C SER A 235 -3.24 6.41 23.02
N TYR A 236 -2.43 5.51 22.45
CA TYR A 236 -2.91 4.42 21.61
C TYR A 236 -2.55 3.04 22.17
N SER A 237 -3.31 2.03 21.76
CA SER A 237 -3.01 0.62 22.00
C SER A 237 -2.73 -0.11 20.68
N PRO A 238 -2.01 -1.25 20.70
CA PRO A 238 -1.85 -2.09 19.52
C PRO A 238 -3.19 -2.44 18.86
N GLU A 239 -4.25 -2.63 19.65
CA GLU A 239 -5.60 -2.89 19.11
C GLU A 239 -6.15 -1.71 18.32
N SER A 240 -5.91 -0.47 18.76
CA SER A 240 -6.33 0.71 17.99
C SER A 240 -5.49 0.95 16.74
N ALA A 241 -4.21 0.58 16.75
CA ALA A 241 -3.36 0.64 15.56
C ALA A 241 -3.85 -0.34 14.47
N ARG A 242 -4.38 -1.50 14.87
CA ARG A 242 -4.96 -2.51 13.95
C ARG A 242 -6.19 -2.06 13.19
N GLU A 243 -6.85 -0.98 13.62
CA GLU A 243 -7.91 -0.37 12.83
C GLU A 243 -7.38 0.25 11.54
N TRP A 244 -6.10 0.63 11.47
CA TRP A 244 -5.50 1.17 10.26
C TRP A 244 -5.11 0.04 9.30
N ILE A 245 -5.62 0.15 8.08
CA ILE A 245 -5.33 -0.79 7.00
C ILE A 245 -4.85 -0.04 5.77
N LEU A 246 -4.04 -0.71 4.96
CA LEU A 246 -3.62 -0.19 3.68
C LEU A 246 -4.85 -0.03 2.77
N LEU A 247 -5.04 1.17 2.22
CA LEU A 247 -6.01 1.44 1.17
C LEU A 247 -5.36 1.37 -0.21
N LEU A 248 -4.21 2.01 -0.37
CA LEU A 248 -3.44 2.03 -1.62
C LEU A 248 -1.95 2.16 -1.31
N GLN A 249 -1.14 1.36 -1.98
CA GLN A 249 0.30 1.57 -2.11
C GLN A 249 0.64 1.66 -3.60
N LEU A 250 1.47 2.64 -3.96
CA LEU A 250 2.02 2.81 -5.30
C LEU A 250 3.54 2.85 -5.18
N ASP A 251 4.21 1.91 -5.84
CA ASP A 251 5.67 1.83 -5.84
C ASP A 251 6.24 2.81 -6.89
N SER A 252 7.53 3.14 -6.80
CA SER A 252 8.20 3.98 -7.81
C SER A 252 8.03 3.36 -9.20
N VAL A 253 7.70 4.20 -10.18
CA VAL A 253 7.44 3.75 -11.56
C VAL A 253 8.71 3.84 -12.37
N ASP A 254 9.16 2.71 -12.93
CA ASP A 254 10.29 2.62 -13.85
C ASP A 254 9.83 1.94 -15.15
N GLU A 255 9.20 2.72 -16.01
CA GLU A 255 8.71 2.28 -17.32
C GLU A 255 9.41 3.02 -18.45
N ALA A 256 9.55 2.38 -19.61
CA ALA A 256 10.29 2.94 -20.74
C ALA A 256 9.76 4.33 -21.20
N GLU A 257 8.47 4.57 -21.02
CA GLU A 257 7.79 5.81 -21.39
C GLU A 257 7.70 6.82 -20.24
N VAL A 258 7.89 6.40 -19.00
CA VAL A 258 7.68 7.23 -17.81
C VAL A 258 8.45 6.69 -16.61
N GLU A 259 9.22 7.57 -15.97
CA GLU A 259 9.93 7.30 -14.73
C GLU A 259 9.41 8.24 -13.65
N VAL A 260 8.91 7.69 -12.55
CA VAL A 260 8.43 8.44 -11.38
C VAL A 260 9.06 7.85 -10.12
N PRO A 261 10.24 8.35 -9.72
CA PRO A 261 10.85 7.96 -8.46
C PRO A 261 10.13 8.66 -7.30
N PHE A 262 9.90 7.92 -6.22
CA PHE A 262 9.50 8.48 -4.93
C PHE A 262 10.70 8.42 -3.98
N GLY A 263 11.39 9.54 -3.78
CA GLY A 263 12.66 9.53 -3.06
C GLY A 263 13.70 8.61 -3.74
N ASP A 264 14.40 7.79 -2.96
CA ASP A 264 15.32 6.76 -3.48
C ASP A 264 14.58 5.41 -3.61
N CYS A 265 13.94 5.20 -4.77
CA CYS A 265 13.18 3.98 -5.10
C CYS A 265 12.12 3.61 -4.05
N GLY A 266 11.39 4.60 -3.54
CA GLY A 266 10.38 4.45 -2.51
C GLY A 266 8.99 4.13 -3.03
N SER A 267 8.02 4.24 -2.12
CA SER A 267 6.60 4.00 -2.37
C SER A 267 5.72 4.98 -1.59
N LEU A 268 4.56 5.31 -2.17
CA LEU A 268 3.49 6.06 -1.52
C LEU A 268 2.54 5.09 -0.84
N TYR A 269 2.16 5.37 0.41
CA TYR A 269 1.25 4.55 1.21
C TYR A 269 0.08 5.39 1.71
N PHE A 270 -1.13 4.91 1.45
CA PHE A 270 -2.37 5.51 1.94
C PHE A 270 -3.08 4.53 2.85
N TYR A 271 -3.30 4.93 4.10
CA TYR A 271 -3.95 4.13 5.13
C TYR A 271 -5.29 4.74 5.53
N ILE A 272 -6.24 3.88 5.86
CA ILE A 272 -7.58 4.26 6.32
C ILE A 272 -7.97 3.39 7.51
N ARG A 273 -8.81 3.94 8.41
CA ARG A 273 -9.44 3.11 9.43
C ARG A 273 -10.47 2.17 8.81
N GLN A 274 -10.49 0.90 9.24
CA GLN A 274 -11.48 -0.09 8.82
C GLN A 274 -12.92 0.40 9.03
N SER A 275 -13.16 1.07 10.16
CA SER A 275 -14.46 1.65 10.49
C SER A 275 -14.87 2.78 9.52
N ASP A 276 -13.93 3.57 9.01
CA ASP A 276 -14.19 4.65 8.05
C ASP A 276 -14.41 4.09 6.64
N LEU A 277 -13.59 3.11 6.24
CA LEU A 277 -13.78 2.37 4.99
C LEU A 277 -15.17 1.72 4.91
N LYS A 278 -15.62 1.05 5.99
CA LYS A 278 -16.98 0.48 6.09
C LYS A 278 -18.08 1.51 5.92
N ARG A 279 -17.88 2.74 6.39
CA ARG A 279 -18.82 3.86 6.22
C ARG A 279 -18.64 4.62 4.90
N ARG A 280 -17.64 4.22 4.08
CA ARG A 280 -17.23 4.92 2.84
C ARG A 280 -16.85 6.37 3.09
N ASP A 281 -16.23 6.62 4.25
CA ASP A 281 -15.74 7.93 4.65
C ASP A 281 -14.24 8.02 4.38
N PHE A 282 -13.88 8.60 3.25
CA PHE A 282 -12.48 8.74 2.81
C PHE A 282 -11.86 10.07 3.25
N SER A 283 -12.49 10.81 4.16
CA SER A 283 -12.00 12.12 4.62
C SER A 283 -10.85 12.05 5.63
N HIS A 284 -10.57 10.86 6.15
CA HIS A 284 -9.57 10.61 7.20
C HIS A 284 -8.44 9.66 6.75
N ILE A 285 -8.13 9.65 5.46
CA ILE A 285 -6.98 8.91 4.92
C ILE A 285 -5.69 9.54 5.47
N GLN A 286 -4.75 8.69 5.87
CA GLN A 286 -3.38 9.09 6.16
C GLN A 286 -2.44 8.65 5.05
N PHE A 287 -1.43 9.47 4.81
CA PHE A 287 -0.44 9.32 3.77
C PHE A 287 0.97 9.34 4.35
N GLU A 288 1.81 8.40 3.91
CA GLU A 288 3.24 8.36 4.17
C GLU A 288 3.98 7.92 2.89
N MET A 289 5.19 8.46 2.68
CA MET A 289 6.14 7.95 1.68
C MET A 289 7.33 7.36 2.42
N GLN A 290 7.77 6.17 2.02
CA GLN A 290 8.99 5.55 2.51
C GLN A 290 9.93 5.27 1.33
N CYS A 291 11.24 5.41 1.54
CA CYS A 291 12.28 5.08 0.56
C CYS A 291 13.53 4.49 1.25
N TYR A 292 14.48 3.99 0.46
CA TYR A 292 15.70 3.32 0.94
C TYR A 292 16.76 4.28 1.51
#